data_AF-A0A7X8B5F1-F1
#
_entry.id   AF-A0A7X8B5F1-F1
#
_cell.length_a   1.000
_cell.length_b   1.000
_cell.length_c   1.000
_cell.angle_alpha   90.00
_cell.angle_beta   90.00
_cell.angle_gamma   90.00
#
_symmetry.space_group_name_H-M   'P 1'
#
loop_
_entity.id
_entity.type
_entity.pdbx_description
1 polymer ?
#
loop_
_entity_poly.entity_id
_entity_poly.type
_entity_poly.pdbx_seq_one_letter_code
_entity_poly.pdbx_strand_id
1 'polypeptide(L)'
;MKKLRLWGGLLALFLSGVLMGAVGTRVIFDRWGMNMLEGPRPPMQRLILKRLDRELNLDEEQERRIEEILRQGHREMIELRRKHEPEIKAVLHRGINAMKSVLSLQQQEKLDAFVERERARRAKRERSLREDRSREREP
;
A
#
# COMPACT_ATOMS: atom_id res chain seq x y z
N MET A 1 -45.35 3.34 8.27
CA MET A 1 -45.07 2.52 7.06
C MET A 1 -44.26 3.27 5.98
N LYS A 2 -44.60 4.51 5.58
CA LYS A 2 -43.86 5.25 4.52
C LYS A 2 -42.42 5.68 4.92
N LYS A 3 -42.20 6.01 6.20
CA LYS A 3 -40.86 6.39 6.72
C LYS A 3 -39.85 5.24 6.67
N LEU A 4 -40.22 3.99 6.96
CA LEU A 4 -39.30 2.85 6.86
C LEU A 4 -38.85 2.57 5.42
N ARG A 5 -39.73 2.79 4.43
CA ARG A 5 -39.38 2.65 3.00
C ARG A 5 -38.42 3.75 2.53
N LEU A 6 -38.61 4.98 3.02
CA LEU A 6 -37.70 6.10 2.74
C LEU A 6 -36.32 5.89 3.37
N TRP A 7 -36.27 5.41 4.63
CA TRP A 7 -35.01 5.10 5.30
C TRP A 7 -34.30 3.88 4.70
N GLY A 8 -35.04 2.87 4.25
CA GLY A 8 -34.48 1.74 3.52
C GLY A 8 -33.81 2.14 2.20
N GLY A 9 -34.44 3.05 1.44
CA GLY A 9 -33.84 3.61 0.23
C GLY A 9 -32.58 4.44 0.51
N LEU A 10 -32.60 5.23 1.59
CA LEU A 10 -31.44 6.04 2.00
C LEU A 10 -30.27 5.18 2.48
N LEU A 11 -30.56 4.10 3.23
CA LEU A 11 -29.55 3.15 3.70
C LEU A 11 -28.94 2.38 2.52
N ALA A 12 -29.74 2.00 1.53
CA ALA A 12 -29.26 1.34 0.32
C ALA A 12 -28.35 2.27 -0.52
N LEU A 13 -28.69 3.55 -0.65
CA LEU A 13 -27.87 4.55 -1.35
C LEU A 13 -26.54 4.81 -0.62
N PHE A 14 -26.57 4.84 0.72
CA PHE A 14 -25.37 4.99 1.53
C PHE A 14 -24.46 3.76 1.41
N LEU A 15 -25.02 2.55 1.48
CA LEU A 15 -24.28 1.30 1.30
C LEU A 15 -23.70 1.16 -0.11
N SER A 16 -24.42 1.60 -1.16
CA SER A 16 -23.88 1.59 -2.52
C SER A 16 -22.75 2.60 -2.68
N GLY A 17 -22.84 3.78 -2.06
CA GLY A 17 -21.76 4.76 -2.00
C GLY A 17 -20.52 4.23 -1.27
N VAL A 18 -20.70 3.53 -0.14
CA VAL A 18 -19.61 2.89 0.60
C VAL A 18 -19.00 1.73 -0.18
N LEU A 19 -19.79 0.91 -0.86
CA LEU A 19 -19.31 -0.18 -1.71
C LEU A 19 -18.53 0.34 -2.92
N MET A 20 -19.06 1.37 -3.59
CA MET A 20 -18.42 1.99 -4.75
C MET A 20 -17.18 2.79 -4.35
N GLY A 21 -17.19 3.42 -3.17
CA GLY A 21 -16.02 4.02 -2.53
C GLY A 21 -14.97 2.97 -2.16
N ALA A 22 -15.34 1.86 -1.51
CA ALA A 22 -14.42 0.80 -1.12
C ALA A 22 -13.77 0.11 -2.32
N VAL A 23 -14.53 -0.12 -3.40
CA VAL A 23 -14.01 -0.69 -4.66
C VAL A 23 -13.16 0.33 -5.41
N GLY A 24 -13.60 1.60 -5.49
CA GLY A 24 -12.85 2.69 -6.10
C GLY A 24 -11.52 2.95 -5.41
N THR A 25 -11.52 3.05 -4.07
CA THR A 25 -10.31 3.17 -3.26
C THR A 25 -9.41 1.96 -3.41
N ARG A 26 -9.95 0.74 -3.48
CA ARG A 26 -9.14 -0.47 -3.71
C ARG A 26 -8.49 -0.47 -5.10
N VAL A 27 -9.20 -0.10 -6.16
CA VAL A 27 -8.66 -0.03 -7.52
C VAL A 27 -7.65 1.12 -7.67
N ILE A 28 -7.90 2.26 -7.04
CA ILE A 28 -6.96 3.40 -7.02
C ILE A 28 -5.72 3.06 -6.18
N PHE A 29 -5.86 2.33 -5.06
CA PHE A 29 -4.72 1.90 -4.26
C PHE A 29 -3.91 0.78 -4.95
N ASP A 30 -4.59 -0.12 -5.67
CA ASP A 30 -3.97 -1.21 -6.44
C ASP A 30 -3.34 -0.74 -7.76
N ARG A 31 -3.89 0.32 -8.40
CA ARG A 31 -3.33 0.91 -9.63
C ARG A 31 -2.37 2.08 -9.40
N TRP A 32 -2.50 2.83 -8.32
CA TRP A 32 -1.82 4.14 -8.13
C TRP A 32 -1.16 4.35 -6.76
N GLY A 33 -1.37 3.54 -5.72
CA GLY A 33 -1.20 4.07 -4.36
C GLY A 33 -0.29 3.35 -3.39
N MET A 34 -0.53 2.08 -3.05
CA MET A 34 0.00 1.56 -1.77
C MET A 34 0.55 0.13 -1.77
N ASN A 35 0.62 -0.52 -2.94
CA ASN A 35 1.62 -1.57 -3.20
C ASN A 35 2.92 -0.98 -3.82
N MET A 36 3.04 0.34 -3.81
CA MET A 36 3.98 1.13 -4.62
C MET A 36 5.46 1.04 -4.19
N LEU A 37 5.75 0.51 -2.99
CA LEU A 37 7.09 0.52 -2.40
C LEU A 37 7.66 -0.85 -1.98
N GLU A 38 6.87 -1.93 -1.97
CA GLU A 38 7.30 -3.22 -1.37
C GLU A 38 6.68 -4.47 -2.04
N GLY A 39 6.84 -4.63 -3.36
CA GLY A 39 6.37 -5.85 -4.04
C GLY A 39 7.16 -6.23 -5.30
N PRO A 40 7.10 -7.50 -5.73
CA PRO A 40 7.85 -8.06 -6.85
C PRO A 40 7.20 -7.63 -8.17
N ARG A 41 7.43 -6.38 -8.53
CA ARG A 41 7.38 -5.93 -9.91
C ARG A 41 8.82 -5.57 -10.28
N PRO A 42 9.21 -5.64 -11.57
CA PRO A 42 10.53 -5.18 -12.01
C PRO A 42 10.85 -3.86 -11.29
N PRO A 43 12.09 -3.69 -10.78
CA PRO A 43 12.43 -2.58 -9.88
C PRO A 43 11.76 -1.34 -10.42
N MET A 44 10.93 -0.66 -9.63
CA MET A 44 10.10 0.45 -10.14
C MET A 44 10.92 1.42 -11.00
N GLN A 45 12.19 1.57 -10.65
CA GLN A 45 13.23 2.25 -11.44
C GLN A 45 13.30 1.76 -12.89
N ARG A 46 13.40 0.45 -13.16
CA ARG A 46 13.43 -0.13 -14.51
C ARG A 46 12.13 0.09 -15.28
N LEU A 47 10.97 0.07 -14.61
CA LEU A 47 9.69 0.38 -15.27
C LEU A 47 9.57 1.86 -15.62
N ILE A 48 10.00 2.73 -14.70
CA ILE A 48 10.06 4.18 -14.91
C ILE A 48 11.04 4.48 -16.03
N LEU A 49 12.25 3.91 -15.99
CA LEU A 49 13.30 4.11 -16.99
C LEU A 49 12.83 3.68 -18.38
N LYS A 50 12.26 2.47 -18.53
CA LYS A 50 11.67 2.02 -19.80
C LYS A 50 10.55 2.92 -20.31
N ARG A 51 9.79 3.53 -19.41
CA ARG A 51 8.76 4.50 -19.80
C ARG A 51 9.39 5.81 -20.24
N LEU A 52 10.36 6.33 -19.50
CA LEU A 52 11.07 7.56 -19.84
C LEU A 52 11.80 7.42 -21.17
N ASP A 53 12.46 6.29 -21.38
CA ASP A 53 13.12 5.94 -22.64
C ASP A 53 12.15 5.99 -23.82
N ARG A 54 11.00 5.31 -23.73
CA ARG A 54 10.00 5.32 -24.80
C ARG A 54 9.41 6.70 -25.10
N GLU A 55 9.26 7.56 -24.10
CA GLU A 55 8.62 8.88 -24.28
C GLU A 55 9.63 9.96 -24.71
N LEU A 56 10.90 9.82 -24.31
CA LEU A 56 11.95 10.83 -24.51
C LEU A 56 13.00 10.42 -25.53
N ASN A 57 13.00 9.15 -25.97
CA ASN A 57 14.03 8.51 -26.81
C ASN A 57 15.43 8.78 -26.24
N LEU A 58 15.68 8.21 -25.06
CA LEU A 58 16.92 8.46 -24.34
C LEU A 58 18.09 7.80 -25.08
N ASP A 59 19.23 8.48 -25.13
CA ASP A 59 20.49 7.83 -25.52
C ASP A 59 21.07 7.00 -24.36
N GLU A 60 22.07 6.16 -24.65
CA GLU A 60 22.66 5.28 -23.63
C GLU A 60 23.29 6.04 -22.44
N GLU A 61 23.81 7.25 -22.68
CA GLU A 61 24.41 8.05 -21.62
C GLU A 61 23.33 8.64 -20.69
N GLN A 62 22.24 9.12 -21.28
CA GLN A 62 21.07 9.62 -20.58
C GLN A 62 20.38 8.51 -19.78
N GLU A 63 20.20 7.33 -20.38
CA GLU A 63 19.60 6.18 -19.71
C GLU A 63 20.39 5.80 -18.45
N ARG A 64 21.72 5.68 -18.56
CA ARG A 64 22.60 5.40 -17.42
C ARG A 64 22.48 6.46 -16.33
N ARG A 65 22.57 7.75 -16.67
CA ARG A 65 22.47 8.84 -15.69
C ARG A 65 21.11 8.86 -14.99
N ILE A 66 20.02 8.64 -15.73
CA ILE A 66 18.66 8.62 -15.17
C ILE A 66 18.47 7.39 -14.27
N GLU A 67 19.02 6.22 -14.64
CA GLU A 67 18.99 5.04 -13.76
C GLU A 67 19.63 5.33 -12.39
N GLU A 68 20.76 6.03 -12.37
CA GLU A 68 21.44 6.40 -11.13
C GLU A 68 20.61 7.36 -10.26
N ILE A 69 19.99 8.36 -10.88
CA ILE A 69 19.09 9.31 -10.20
C ILE A 69 17.90 8.55 -9.57
N LEU A 70 17.27 7.65 -10.34
CA LEU A 70 16.16 6.84 -9.84
C LEU A 70 16.60 5.89 -8.71
N ARG A 71 17.81 5.34 -8.80
CA ARG A 71 18.40 4.49 -7.76
C ARG A 71 18.65 5.28 -6.47
N GLN A 72 19.19 6.48 -6.58
CA GLN A 72 19.43 7.36 -5.45
C GLN A 72 18.11 7.78 -4.78
N GLY A 73 17.15 8.31 -5.53
CA GLY A 73 15.86 8.72 -4.98
C GLY A 73 15.10 7.58 -4.30
N HIS A 74 15.22 6.34 -4.82
CA HIS A 74 14.66 5.17 -4.15
C HIS A 74 15.32 4.87 -2.80
N ARG A 75 16.65 5.01 -2.69
CA ARG A 75 17.37 4.84 -1.42
C ARG A 75 16.93 5.87 -0.39
N GLU A 76 16.89 7.14 -0.78
CA GLU A 76 16.43 8.24 0.08
C GLU A 76 15.00 8.00 0.59
N MET A 77 14.11 7.51 -0.28
CA MET A 77 12.74 7.15 0.11
C MET A 77 12.69 6.00 1.13
N ILE A 78 13.52 4.96 0.96
CA ILE A 78 13.63 3.86 1.92
C ILE A 78 14.13 4.37 3.27
N GLU A 79 15.16 5.22 3.27
CA GLU A 79 15.72 5.79 4.50
C GLU A 79 14.71 6.66 5.24
N LEU A 80 14.00 7.53 4.52
CA LEU A 80 12.93 8.36 5.07
C LEU A 80 11.85 7.48 5.71
N ARG A 81 11.40 6.44 5.00
CA ARG A 81 10.40 5.52 5.52
C ARG A 81 10.88 4.79 6.78
N ARG A 82 12.14 4.33 6.80
CA ARG A 82 12.73 3.67 7.97
C ARG A 82 12.80 4.61 9.17
N LYS A 83 13.20 5.87 8.94
CA LYS A 83 13.30 6.90 9.98
C LYS A 83 11.95 7.16 10.65
N HIS A 84 10.88 7.24 9.86
CA HIS A 84 9.52 7.53 10.37
C HIS A 84 8.69 6.28 10.68
N GLU A 85 9.24 5.07 10.53
CA GLU A 85 8.55 3.81 10.79
C GLU A 85 7.94 3.71 12.20
N PRO A 86 8.63 4.14 13.28
CA PRO A 86 8.07 4.13 14.63
C PRO A 86 6.87 5.07 14.77
N GLU A 87 6.94 6.26 14.17
CA GLU A 87 5.88 7.27 14.21
C GLU A 87 4.61 6.77 13.50
N ILE A 88 4.79 6.16 12.32
CA ILE A 88 3.70 5.54 11.56
C ILE A 88 3.04 4.43 12.38
N LYS A 89 3.83 3.55 13.02
CA LYS A 89 3.32 2.50 13.90
C LYS A 89 2.53 3.07 15.08
N ALA A 90 3.02 4.14 15.70
CA ALA A 90 2.34 4.79 16.81
C ALA A 90 0.99 5.37 16.41
N VAL A 91 0.90 6.03 15.25
CA VAL A 91 -0.37 6.54 14.69
C VAL A 91 -1.37 5.40 14.45
N LEU A 92 -0.92 4.32 13.81
CA LEU A 92 -1.77 3.15 13.55
C LEU A 92 -2.27 2.50 14.85
N HIS A 93 -1.39 2.36 15.85
CA HIS A 93 -1.75 1.78 17.14
C HIS A 93 -2.80 2.63 17.88
N ARG A 94 -2.63 3.96 17.89
CA ARG A 94 -3.63 4.88 18.46
C ARG A 94 -4.98 4.75 17.75
N GLY A 95 -4.98 4.67 16.42
CA GLY A 95 -6.21 4.47 15.65
C GLY A 95 -6.93 3.16 15.97
N ILE A 96 -6.18 2.06 16.10
CA ILE A 96 -6.74 0.76 16.49
C ILE A 96 -7.37 0.83 17.89
N ASN A 97 -6.72 1.45 18.86
CA ASN A 97 -7.25 1.58 20.21
C ASN A 97 -8.52 2.46 20.26
N ALA A 98 -8.54 3.56 19.50
CA ALA A 98 -9.72 4.40 19.36
C ALA A 98 -10.90 3.65 18.72
N MET A 99 -10.63 2.77 17.74
CA MET A 99 -11.67 1.88 17.22
C MET A 99 -12.17 0.90 18.28
N LYS A 100 -11.27 0.28 19.06
CA LYS A 100 -11.67 -0.66 20.12
C LYS A 100 -12.63 -0.04 21.13
N SER A 101 -12.45 1.23 21.51
CA SER A 101 -13.31 1.88 22.50
C SER A 101 -14.78 2.03 22.08
N VAL A 102 -15.10 1.92 20.78
CA VAL A 102 -16.47 2.00 20.26
C VAL A 102 -17.03 0.66 19.80
N LEU A 103 -16.28 -0.43 19.97
CA LEU A 103 -16.65 -1.76 19.51
C LEU A 103 -17.05 -2.67 20.68
N SER A 104 -17.99 -3.58 20.42
CA SER A 104 -18.31 -4.66 21.36
C SER A 104 -17.13 -5.63 21.50
N LEU A 105 -17.10 -6.41 22.58
CA LEU A 105 -16.03 -7.38 22.85
C LEU A 105 -15.80 -8.33 21.66
N GLN A 106 -16.89 -8.88 21.08
CA GLN A 106 -16.83 -9.76 19.92
C GLN A 106 -16.27 -9.05 18.66
N GLN A 107 -16.53 -7.75 18.50
CA GLN A 107 -16.00 -6.97 17.38
C GLN A 107 -14.53 -6.62 17.58
N GLN A 108 -14.09 -6.41 18.82
CA GLN A 108 -12.68 -6.19 19.15
C GLN A 108 -11.83 -7.41 18.82
N GLU A 109 -12.30 -8.63 19.15
CA GLU A 109 -11.62 -9.87 18.77
C GLU A 109 -11.46 -10.02 17.26
N LYS A 110 -12.51 -9.67 16.49
CA LYS A 110 -12.45 -9.67 15.02
C LYS A 110 -11.46 -8.63 14.48
N LEU A 111 -11.39 -7.45 15.10
CA LEU A 111 -10.45 -6.40 14.74
C LEU A 111 -9.00 -6.85 15.00
N ASP A 112 -8.74 -7.49 16.14
CA ASP A 112 -7.41 -8.01 16.48
C ASP A 112 -6.96 -9.09 15.49
N ALA A 113 -7.83 -10.04 15.19
CA ALA A 113 -7.55 -11.07 14.18
C ALA A 113 -7.29 -10.46 12.79
N PHE A 114 -8.01 -9.39 12.43
CA PHE A 114 -7.80 -8.66 11.19
C PHE A 114 -6.42 -7.98 11.16
N VAL A 115 -6.06 -7.27 12.23
CA VAL A 115 -4.75 -6.57 12.35
C VAL A 115 -3.61 -7.57 12.27
N GLU A 116 -3.69 -8.69 12.99
CA GLU A 116 -2.65 -9.72 12.99
C GLU A 116 -2.50 -10.38 11.62
N ARG A 117 -3.61 -10.68 10.94
CA ARG A 117 -3.57 -11.21 9.57
C ARG A 117 -2.86 -10.26 8.62
N GLU A 118 -3.12 -8.95 8.71
CA GLU A 118 -2.47 -7.96 7.88
C GLU A 118 -0.98 -7.80 8.22
N ARG A 119 -0.61 -7.85 9.49
CA ARG A 119 0.80 -7.87 9.93
C ARG A 119 1.55 -9.08 9.39
N ALA A 120 0.98 -10.28 9.52
CA ALA A 120 1.58 -11.51 9.00
C ALA A 120 1.75 -11.46 7.47
N ARG A 121 0.76 -10.93 6.74
CA ARG A 121 0.85 -10.72 5.29
C ARG A 121 1.99 -9.78 4.91
N ARG A 122 2.18 -8.68 5.66
CA ARG A 122 3.31 -7.75 5.45
C ARG A 122 4.65 -8.41 5.73
N ALA A 123 4.79 -9.08 6.88
CA ALA A 123 6.03 -9.78 7.25
C ALA A 123 6.41 -10.88 6.26
N LYS A 124 5.43 -11.64 5.74
CA LYS A 124 5.68 -12.65 4.70
C LYS A 124 6.19 -12.04 3.41
N ARG A 125 5.60 -10.90 2.98
CA ARG A 125 6.09 -10.15 1.81
C ARG A 125 7.51 -9.62 2.02
N GLU A 126 7.82 -9.09 3.20
CA GLU A 126 9.17 -8.62 3.51
C GLU A 126 10.21 -9.75 3.48
N ARG A 127 9.86 -10.94 3.97
CA ARG A 127 10.75 -12.11 3.92
C ARG A 127 11.01 -12.58 2.49
N SER A 128 9.96 -12.73 1.67
CA SER A 128 10.13 -13.11 0.25
C SER A 128 11.02 -12.12 -0.50
N LEU A 129 10.89 -10.81 -0.20
CA LEU A 129 11.74 -9.77 -0.79
C LEU A 129 13.20 -9.80 -0.32
N ARG A 130 13.49 -10.37 0.85
CA ARG A 130 14.87 -10.58 1.31
C ARG A 130 15.45 -11.80 0.60
N GLU A 131 14.69 -12.89 0.53
CA GLU A 131 15.09 -14.14 -0.12
C GLU A 131 15.39 -13.94 -1.62
N ASP A 132 14.53 -13.26 -2.37
CA ASP A 132 14.75 -12.95 -3.80
C ASP A 132 16.02 -12.11 -4.02
N ARG A 133 16.29 -11.14 -3.15
CA ARG A 133 17.52 -10.32 -3.22
C ARG A 133 18.80 -11.10 -2.92
N SER A 134 18.74 -12.14 -2.10
CA SER A 134 19.86 -13.06 -1.88
C SER A 134 20.12 -13.91 -3.12
N ARG A 135 19.07 -14.37 -3.80
CA ARG A 135 19.19 -15.18 -5.03
C ARG A 135 19.76 -14.41 -6.21
N GLU A 136 19.45 -13.11 -6.35
CA GLU A 136 20.05 -12.26 -7.40
C GLU A 136 21.52 -11.89 -7.11
N ARG A 137 22.04 -12.16 -5.90
CA ARG A 137 23.41 -11.80 -5.49
C ARG A 137 24.40 -12.95 -5.50
N GLU A 138 23.95 -14.19 -5.70
CA GLU A 138 24.84 -15.33 -5.93
C GLU A 138 25.06 -15.50 -7.45
N PRO A 139 26.30 -15.41 -7.94
CA PRO A 139 26.65 -15.55 -9.37
C PRO A 139 26.52 -16.97 -9.89
#